data_AF-A0A535LIZ3-F1
#
_entry.id   AF-A0A535LIZ3-F1
#
_cell.length_a   1.000
_cell.length_b   1.000
_cell.length_c   1.000
_cell.angle_alpha   90.00
_cell.angle_beta   90.00
_cell.angle_gamma   90.00
#
_symmetry.space_group_name_H-M   'P 1'
#
loop_
_entity.id
_entity.type
_entity.pdbx_description
1 polymer ?
#
loop_
_entity_poly.entity_id
_entity_poly.type
_entity_poly.pdbx_seq_one_letter_code
_entity_poly.pdbx_strand_id
1 'polypeptide(L)'
;MELGEARARIHEHSDMNAFIALSAEIGGGTVVAVKDLVDVAGMVTTAGGIILPPTPATEDAPVVKSIRAHGCVVVGKANLHEFAYGVTSVNPHYGPVRNPHDPSRVAGGSSGGSAVAVAMRMCDWAIGSDTGGSIRVPASLCGVVGFKPALGSIDTIGVIPLSRSLDTLGPMAPDVATAAAAYSMMGGESLPAQPLHAPRLAVPAGWVSGLDAETARAWALVSAGLPEVPFLDRQELFDVGLTILLVEAAAFHKRWATESPEKYGADVLALIKRGLDVPAEDYERAIAARPRLRDEAQAAMRDIDALILPATAITAPFVNAGGEVREPLARFTRPFNTTGQPVVALPAPVGGLPVGIQVVGKTNGDAIGAAATLEREWRDRTR
;
A
#
# COMPACT_ATOMS: atom_id res chain seq x y z
N MET A 1 21.18 -7.66 0.32
CA MET A 1 21.41 -8.93 -0.44
C MET A 1 22.13 -8.60 -1.74
N GLU A 2 22.82 -9.53 -2.40
CA GLU A 2 23.43 -9.26 -3.72
C GLU A 2 22.39 -9.31 -4.85
N LEU A 3 22.52 -8.45 -5.87
CA LEU A 3 21.57 -8.39 -7.00
C LEU A 3 21.46 -9.72 -7.76
N GLY A 4 22.55 -10.48 -7.87
CA GLY A 4 22.54 -11.81 -8.48
C GLY A 4 21.70 -12.83 -7.70
N GLU A 5 21.76 -12.79 -6.36
CA GLU A 5 20.94 -13.64 -5.49
C GLU A 5 19.46 -13.28 -5.62
N ALA A 6 19.15 -11.97 -5.62
CA ALA A 6 17.80 -11.48 -5.85
C ALA A 6 17.20 -12.01 -7.15
N ARG A 7 17.95 -11.89 -8.27
CA ARG A 7 17.51 -12.40 -9.58
C ARG A 7 17.33 -13.92 -9.59
N ALA A 8 18.19 -14.66 -8.92
CA ALA A 8 18.06 -16.12 -8.80
C ALA A 8 16.75 -16.50 -8.08
N ARG A 9 16.43 -15.83 -6.97
CA ARG A 9 15.16 -16.03 -6.23
C ARG A 9 13.94 -15.67 -7.07
N ILE A 10 14.01 -14.59 -7.86
CA ILE A 10 12.93 -14.21 -8.78
C ILE A 10 12.68 -15.32 -9.81
N HIS A 11 13.75 -15.92 -10.34
CA HIS A 11 13.63 -17.00 -11.32
C HIS A 11 13.05 -18.27 -10.68
N GLU A 12 13.56 -18.66 -9.51
CA GLU A 12 13.11 -19.82 -8.73
C GLU A 12 11.61 -19.74 -8.38
N HIS A 13 11.12 -18.55 -8.05
CA HIS A 13 9.74 -18.30 -7.66
C HIS A 13 8.95 -17.50 -8.72
N SER A 14 9.22 -17.78 -9.99
CA SER A 14 8.54 -17.11 -11.12
C SER A 14 7.03 -17.38 -11.14
N ASP A 15 6.58 -18.47 -10.53
CA ASP A 15 5.17 -18.82 -10.33
C ASP A 15 4.41 -17.82 -9.45
N MET A 16 5.11 -17.09 -8.58
CA MET A 16 4.53 -16.02 -7.76
C MET A 16 4.13 -14.79 -8.56
N ASN A 17 4.69 -14.62 -9.76
CA ASN A 17 4.40 -13.54 -10.69
C ASN A 17 4.59 -12.13 -10.09
N ALA A 18 5.65 -11.96 -9.29
CA ALA A 18 5.91 -10.73 -8.56
C ALA A 18 6.44 -9.57 -9.44
N PHE A 19 6.93 -9.86 -10.66
CA PHE A 19 7.57 -8.88 -11.54
C PHE A 19 6.98 -8.92 -12.95
N ILE A 20 6.80 -7.73 -13.55
CA ILE A 20 6.46 -7.57 -14.98
C ILE A 20 7.73 -7.57 -15.83
N ALA A 21 8.79 -6.92 -15.35
CA ALA A 21 10.06 -6.80 -16.05
C ALA A 21 11.23 -6.76 -15.06
N LEU A 22 12.39 -7.26 -15.49
CA LEU A 22 13.64 -7.16 -14.74
C LEU A 22 14.52 -6.06 -15.32
N SER A 23 15.19 -5.33 -14.44
CA SER A 23 16.13 -4.28 -14.83
C SER A 23 17.39 -4.90 -15.42
N ALA A 24 18.06 -4.17 -16.31
CA ALA A 24 19.39 -4.51 -16.83
C ALA A 24 20.53 -3.99 -15.93
N GLU A 25 20.23 -3.35 -14.80
CA GLU A 25 21.23 -2.81 -13.88
C GLU A 25 22.25 -3.87 -13.43
N ILE A 26 23.47 -3.40 -13.17
CA ILE A 26 24.60 -4.18 -12.67
C ILE A 26 25.22 -3.45 -11.49
N GLY A 27 25.88 -4.19 -10.60
CA GLY A 27 26.54 -3.63 -9.42
C GLY A 27 26.01 -4.20 -8.11
N GLY A 28 26.51 -3.65 -7.01
CA GLY A 28 26.12 -3.99 -5.64
C GLY A 28 25.47 -2.80 -4.94
N GLY A 29 24.71 -3.07 -3.88
CA GLY A 29 23.93 -2.06 -3.18
C GLY A 29 22.68 -2.67 -2.55
N THR A 30 21.85 -1.81 -1.96
CA THR A 30 20.54 -2.25 -1.47
C THR A 30 19.64 -2.55 -2.67
N VAL A 31 19.12 -3.78 -2.77
CA VAL A 31 18.34 -4.23 -3.92
C VAL A 31 16.88 -3.83 -3.74
N VAL A 32 16.34 -3.06 -4.69
CA VAL A 32 14.99 -2.47 -4.58
C VAL A 32 14.09 -2.92 -5.73
N ALA A 33 12.89 -3.40 -5.40
CA ALA A 33 11.83 -3.60 -6.39
C ALA A 33 10.98 -2.31 -6.51
N VAL A 34 10.62 -1.92 -7.73
CA VAL A 34 9.86 -0.68 -7.98
C VAL A 34 8.53 -1.04 -8.59
N LYS A 35 7.40 -0.69 -7.96
CA LYS A 35 6.06 -0.92 -8.54
C LYS A 35 5.98 -0.34 -9.96
N ASP A 36 5.39 -1.08 -10.89
CA ASP A 36 5.50 -0.78 -12.33
C ASP A 36 4.85 0.54 -12.81
N LEU A 37 4.15 1.25 -11.93
CA LEU A 37 3.61 2.59 -12.20
C LEU A 37 4.61 3.74 -11.98
N VAL A 38 5.81 3.46 -11.49
CA VAL A 38 6.86 4.47 -11.26
C VAL A 38 7.91 4.40 -12.38
N ASP A 39 8.24 5.54 -12.98
CA ASP A 39 9.24 5.63 -14.04
C ASP A 39 10.65 5.27 -13.54
N VAL A 40 11.30 4.39 -14.29
CA VAL A 40 12.71 3.98 -14.12
C VAL A 40 13.36 4.13 -15.48
N ALA A 41 14.42 4.93 -15.58
CA ALA A 41 15.08 5.22 -16.85
C ALA A 41 15.48 3.93 -17.57
N GLY A 42 15.15 3.83 -18.86
CA GLY A 42 15.43 2.66 -19.69
C GLY A 42 14.45 1.49 -19.51
N MET A 43 13.43 1.59 -18.65
CA MET A 43 12.38 0.60 -18.50
C MET A 43 11.02 1.15 -18.93
N VAL A 44 10.17 0.30 -19.49
CA VAL A 44 8.77 0.66 -19.78
C VAL A 44 7.98 0.76 -18.47
N THR A 45 7.07 1.72 -18.39
CA THR A 45 6.10 1.88 -17.29
C THR A 45 4.72 1.49 -17.84
N THR A 46 4.24 0.30 -17.51
CA THR A 46 2.95 -0.19 -18.04
C THR A 46 1.78 0.12 -17.10
N ALA A 47 2.09 0.38 -15.83
CA ALA A 47 1.12 0.45 -14.74
C ALA A 47 0.19 -0.79 -14.70
N GLY A 48 0.68 -1.93 -15.18
CA GLY A 48 -0.06 -3.18 -15.22
C GLY A 48 -1.18 -3.20 -16.27
N GLY A 49 -1.21 -2.25 -17.19
CA GLY A 49 -2.13 -2.21 -18.32
C GLY A 49 -1.41 -2.35 -19.65
N ILE A 50 -2.18 -2.49 -20.74
CA ILE A 50 -1.65 -2.69 -22.10
C ILE A 50 -1.93 -1.49 -23.04
N ILE A 51 -2.58 -0.45 -22.53
CA ILE A 51 -3.00 0.71 -23.34
C ILE A 51 -1.95 1.83 -23.41
N LEU A 52 -1.01 1.87 -22.46
CA LEU A 52 0.09 2.84 -22.49
C LEU A 52 1.12 2.45 -23.56
N PRO A 53 1.74 3.43 -24.25
CA PRO A 53 2.80 3.14 -25.21
C PRO A 53 3.95 2.36 -24.55
N PRO A 54 4.49 1.31 -25.20
CA PRO A 54 5.60 0.52 -24.66
C PRO A 54 6.94 1.25 -24.85
N THR A 55 6.98 2.54 -24.51
CA THR A 55 8.17 3.39 -24.64
C THR A 55 8.90 3.42 -23.30
N PRO A 56 10.20 3.06 -23.25
CA PRO A 56 10.98 3.19 -22.04
C PRO A 56 11.04 4.65 -21.55
N ALA A 57 10.95 4.85 -20.24
CA ALA A 57 11.11 6.17 -19.65
C ALA A 57 12.51 6.71 -19.95
N THR A 58 12.60 7.98 -20.36
CA THR A 58 13.90 8.63 -20.65
C THR A 58 14.62 9.05 -19.38
N GLU A 59 13.88 9.26 -18.29
CA GLU A 59 14.42 9.65 -17.00
C GLU A 59 13.78 8.85 -15.87
N ASP A 60 14.51 8.74 -14.76
CA ASP A 60 13.98 8.26 -13.50
C ASP A 60 12.95 9.23 -12.91
N ALA A 61 11.92 8.69 -12.27
CA ALA A 61 11.12 9.45 -11.31
C ALA A 61 12.03 10.01 -10.18
N PRO A 62 11.72 11.18 -9.57
CA PRO A 62 12.54 11.75 -8.50
C PRO A 62 12.84 10.78 -7.35
N VAL A 63 11.85 9.95 -6.98
CA VAL A 63 12.03 8.90 -5.96
C VAL A 63 13.08 7.85 -6.35
N VAL A 64 13.17 7.49 -7.64
CA VAL A 64 14.16 6.54 -8.16
C VAL A 64 15.55 7.19 -8.22
N LYS A 65 15.64 8.47 -8.62
CA LYS A 65 16.89 9.25 -8.54
C LYS A 65 17.40 9.29 -7.10
N SER A 66 16.51 9.52 -6.13
CA SER A 66 16.86 9.60 -4.70
C SER A 66 17.44 8.29 -4.16
N ILE A 67 16.80 7.14 -4.43
CA ILE A 67 17.29 5.86 -3.90
C ILE A 67 18.64 5.46 -4.52
N ARG A 68 18.84 5.76 -5.82
CA ARG A 68 20.12 5.51 -6.50
C ARG A 68 21.24 6.36 -5.90
N ALA A 69 20.96 7.61 -5.51
CA ALA A 69 21.93 8.46 -4.80
C ALA A 69 22.35 7.88 -3.44
N HIS A 70 21.52 7.02 -2.84
CA HIS A 70 21.82 6.26 -1.62
C HIS A 70 22.43 4.88 -1.89
N GLY A 71 22.84 4.60 -3.13
CA GLY A 71 23.47 3.33 -3.51
C GLY A 71 22.50 2.16 -3.65
N CYS A 72 21.20 2.43 -3.85
CA CYS A 72 20.25 1.37 -4.21
C CYS A 72 20.36 0.98 -5.68
N VAL A 73 20.09 -0.30 -5.97
CA VAL A 73 20.00 -0.85 -7.33
C VAL A 73 18.60 -1.39 -7.58
N VAL A 74 18.00 -1.07 -8.74
CA VAL A 74 16.65 -1.53 -9.05
C VAL A 74 16.72 -2.92 -9.67
N VAL A 75 16.06 -3.91 -9.06
CA VAL A 75 16.01 -5.29 -9.60
C VAL A 75 14.99 -5.44 -10.73
N GLY A 76 13.90 -4.67 -10.69
CA GLY A 76 12.85 -4.75 -11.69
C GLY A 76 11.58 -4.00 -11.34
N LYS A 77 10.63 -4.07 -12.27
CA LYS A 77 9.29 -3.49 -12.18
C LYS A 77 8.32 -4.51 -11.60
N ALA A 78 7.86 -4.27 -10.39
CA ALA A 78 6.98 -5.18 -9.66
C ALA A 78 5.55 -5.16 -10.21
N ASN A 79 4.94 -6.34 -10.32
CA ASN A 79 3.58 -6.53 -10.79
C ASN A 79 2.55 -5.93 -9.82
N LEU A 80 1.39 -5.58 -10.36
CA LEU A 80 0.37 -4.79 -9.69
C LEU A 80 -1.02 -5.07 -10.27
N HIS A 81 -2.04 -4.66 -9.52
CA HIS A 81 -3.38 -4.52 -10.08
C HIS A 81 -3.39 -3.39 -11.13
N GLU A 82 -4.02 -3.63 -12.28
CA GLU A 82 -4.06 -2.70 -13.42
C GLU A 82 -4.41 -1.26 -12.97
N PHE A 83 -3.57 -0.30 -13.40
CA PHE A 83 -3.63 1.13 -13.07
C PHE A 83 -3.74 1.45 -11.58
N ALA A 84 -3.18 0.56 -10.75
CA ALA A 84 -3.34 0.57 -9.30
C ALA A 84 -4.80 0.48 -8.80
N TYR A 85 -5.78 0.21 -9.67
CA TYR A 85 -7.20 0.40 -9.39
C TYR A 85 -7.90 -0.85 -8.82
N GLY A 86 -7.23 -1.54 -7.91
CA GLY A 86 -7.81 -2.67 -7.18
C GLY A 86 -6.97 -3.16 -6.02
N VAL A 87 -7.54 -4.09 -5.26
CA VAL A 87 -7.01 -4.49 -3.94
C VAL A 87 -6.55 -5.94 -3.88
N THR A 88 -6.49 -6.63 -5.02
CA THR A 88 -6.15 -8.06 -5.11
C THR A 88 -4.87 -8.35 -5.88
N SER A 89 -4.46 -7.45 -6.80
CA SER A 89 -3.42 -7.73 -7.80
C SER A 89 -3.70 -8.95 -8.69
N VAL A 90 -4.98 -9.28 -8.89
CA VAL A 90 -5.42 -10.13 -10.01
C VAL A 90 -5.42 -9.27 -11.27
N ASN A 91 -4.41 -9.42 -12.10
CA ASN A 91 -4.23 -8.63 -13.32
C ASN A 91 -4.60 -9.48 -14.55
N PRO A 92 -5.53 -9.04 -15.42
CA PRO A 92 -5.95 -9.84 -16.59
C PRO A 92 -4.89 -9.91 -17.69
N HIS A 93 -3.95 -8.97 -17.73
CA HIS A 93 -2.94 -8.87 -18.79
C HIS A 93 -1.64 -9.57 -18.42
N TYR A 94 -1.23 -9.43 -17.16
CA TYR A 94 0.03 -9.96 -16.63
C TYR A 94 -0.16 -11.19 -15.72
N GLY A 95 -1.40 -11.60 -15.47
CA GLY A 95 -1.74 -12.69 -14.55
C GLY A 95 -1.77 -12.26 -13.07
N PRO A 96 -2.34 -13.09 -12.18
CA PRO A 96 -2.45 -12.76 -10.76
C PRO A 96 -1.09 -12.82 -10.06
N VAL A 97 -0.87 -11.91 -9.11
CA VAL A 97 0.23 -12.04 -8.14
C VAL A 97 -0.23 -12.97 -7.01
N ARG A 98 0.53 -14.05 -6.78
CA ARG A 98 0.16 -15.10 -5.81
C ARG A 98 0.71 -14.81 -4.42
N ASN A 99 -0.07 -15.17 -3.40
CA ASN A 99 0.35 -14.99 -2.03
C ASN A 99 1.47 -15.97 -1.65
N PRO A 100 2.55 -15.53 -0.99
CA PRO A 100 3.69 -16.38 -0.63
C PRO A 100 3.36 -17.43 0.44
N HIS A 101 2.28 -17.24 1.21
CA HIS A 101 1.83 -18.18 2.24
C HIS A 101 0.85 -19.23 1.70
N ASP A 102 0.22 -18.96 0.55
CA ASP A 102 -0.69 -19.86 -0.16
C ASP A 102 -0.89 -19.38 -1.61
N PRO A 103 -0.26 -20.03 -2.61
CA PRO A 103 -0.31 -19.59 -4.01
C PRO A 103 -1.71 -19.61 -4.65
N SER A 104 -2.71 -20.22 -4.01
CA SER A 104 -4.11 -20.18 -4.45
C SER A 104 -4.83 -18.88 -4.06
N ARG A 105 -4.19 -18.04 -3.23
CA ARG A 105 -4.72 -16.79 -2.69
C ARG A 105 -4.07 -15.57 -3.30
N VAL A 106 -4.75 -14.43 -3.19
CA VAL A 106 -4.26 -13.15 -3.68
C VAL A 106 -3.16 -12.60 -2.77
N ALA A 107 -2.16 -11.96 -3.35
CA ALA A 107 -1.16 -11.19 -2.59
C ALA A 107 -1.75 -9.91 -1.96
N GLY A 108 -2.97 -9.52 -2.33
CA GLY A 108 -3.50 -8.19 -2.05
C GLY A 108 -2.94 -7.17 -3.03
N GLY A 109 -3.44 -5.94 -2.96
CA GLY A 109 -3.12 -4.96 -3.98
C GLY A 109 -3.45 -3.52 -3.64
N SER A 110 -3.06 -2.59 -4.51
CA SER A 110 -2.48 -2.88 -5.84
C SER A 110 -0.98 -3.16 -5.86
N SER A 111 -0.23 -2.98 -4.77
CA SER A 111 1.23 -3.23 -4.73
C SER A 111 1.57 -4.69 -4.39
N GLY A 112 0.84 -5.65 -4.97
CA GLY A 112 1.00 -7.08 -4.66
C GLY A 112 2.41 -7.60 -4.97
N GLY A 113 2.93 -7.31 -6.17
CA GLY A 113 4.28 -7.74 -6.55
C GLY A 113 5.36 -7.19 -5.62
N SER A 114 5.23 -5.94 -5.19
CA SER A 114 6.14 -5.32 -4.20
C SER A 114 6.12 -6.07 -2.86
N ALA A 115 4.94 -6.40 -2.33
CA ALA A 115 4.83 -7.21 -1.11
C ALA A 115 5.47 -8.58 -1.24
N VAL A 116 5.16 -9.30 -2.33
CA VAL A 116 5.67 -10.65 -2.56
C VAL A 116 7.18 -10.63 -2.74
N ALA A 117 7.71 -9.64 -3.46
CA ALA A 117 9.15 -9.50 -3.64
C ALA A 117 9.89 -9.32 -2.31
N VAL A 118 9.31 -8.62 -1.34
CA VAL A 118 9.87 -8.49 0.01
C VAL A 118 9.70 -9.80 0.79
N ALA A 119 8.50 -10.37 0.82
CA ALA A 119 8.19 -11.59 1.58
C ALA A 119 9.06 -12.78 1.14
N MET A 120 9.33 -12.90 -0.16
CA MET A 120 10.13 -13.97 -0.76
C MET A 120 11.62 -13.62 -0.85
N ARG A 121 12.05 -12.47 -0.26
CA ARG A 121 13.44 -11.98 -0.27
C ARG A 121 14.02 -11.85 -1.68
N MET A 122 13.19 -11.47 -2.65
CA MET A 122 13.59 -11.11 -4.01
C MET A 122 14.14 -9.67 -4.10
N CYS A 123 14.00 -8.89 -3.04
CA CYS A 123 14.58 -7.57 -2.84
C CYS A 123 14.80 -7.33 -1.34
N ASP A 124 15.62 -6.34 -0.98
CA ASP A 124 15.80 -5.91 0.41
C ASP A 124 14.58 -5.11 0.89
N TRP A 125 14.00 -4.28 0.01
CA TRP A 125 12.73 -3.58 0.21
C TRP A 125 12.15 -3.16 -1.15
N ALA A 126 10.90 -2.70 -1.17
CA ALA A 126 10.22 -2.32 -2.40
C ALA A 126 9.47 -0.98 -2.29
N ILE A 127 9.36 -0.25 -3.42
CA ILE A 127 8.49 0.91 -3.55
C ILE A 127 7.08 0.42 -3.91
N GLY A 128 6.08 0.91 -3.19
CA GLY A 128 4.66 0.76 -3.51
C GLY A 128 3.95 2.12 -3.64
N SER A 129 2.66 2.07 -3.97
CA SER A 129 1.76 3.23 -3.91
C SER A 129 0.50 2.89 -3.13
N ASP A 130 -0.10 3.87 -2.47
CA ASP A 130 -1.27 3.73 -1.60
C ASP A 130 -2.23 4.92 -1.74
N THR A 131 -3.33 4.69 -2.46
CA THR A 131 -4.44 5.65 -2.66
C THR A 131 -5.65 5.33 -1.76
N GLY A 132 -5.77 4.08 -1.37
CA GLY A 132 -6.90 3.55 -0.59
C GLY A 132 -6.55 2.30 0.19
N GLY A 133 -5.27 2.06 0.45
CA GLY A 133 -4.73 0.86 1.10
C GLY A 133 -3.67 0.10 0.31
N SER A 134 -3.26 0.55 -0.88
CA SER A 134 -2.49 -0.26 -1.82
C SER A 134 -1.05 -0.61 -1.38
N ILE A 135 -0.52 -0.06 -0.28
CA ILE A 135 0.67 -0.57 0.42
C ILE A 135 0.25 -1.47 1.58
N ARG A 136 -0.71 -1.01 2.38
CA ARG A 136 -1.09 -1.64 3.66
C ARG A 136 -1.86 -2.94 3.51
N VAL A 137 -2.72 -3.05 2.49
CA VAL A 137 -3.45 -4.27 2.16
C VAL A 137 -2.48 -5.39 1.78
N PRO A 138 -1.63 -5.25 0.75
CA PRO A 138 -0.68 -6.32 0.42
C PRO A 138 0.35 -6.58 1.54
N ALA A 139 0.74 -5.55 2.31
CA ALA A 139 1.57 -5.76 3.51
C ALA A 139 0.87 -6.68 4.54
N SER A 140 -0.42 -6.44 4.82
CA SER A 140 -1.25 -7.28 5.67
C SER A 140 -1.28 -8.73 5.21
N LEU A 141 -1.59 -8.94 3.92
CA LEU A 141 -1.87 -10.27 3.38
C LEU A 141 -0.60 -11.09 3.13
N CYS A 142 0.54 -10.45 2.85
CA CYS A 142 1.82 -11.13 2.62
C CYS A 142 2.71 -11.18 3.88
N GLY A 143 2.30 -10.55 4.98
CA GLY A 143 3.04 -10.59 6.24
C GLY A 143 4.36 -9.82 6.21
N VAL A 144 4.36 -8.64 5.59
CA VAL A 144 5.52 -7.72 5.54
C VAL A 144 5.14 -6.37 6.17
N VAL A 145 6.13 -5.53 6.44
CA VAL A 145 5.88 -4.16 6.85
C VAL A 145 5.57 -3.30 5.62
N GLY A 146 4.52 -2.48 5.70
CA GLY A 146 4.20 -1.49 4.69
C GLY A 146 4.01 -0.13 5.33
N PHE A 147 4.77 0.87 4.91
CA PHE A 147 4.64 2.23 5.42
C PHE A 147 4.00 3.12 4.35
N LYS A 148 2.83 3.68 4.66
CA LYS A 148 2.23 4.79 3.93
C LYS A 148 2.57 6.08 4.67
N PRO A 149 3.53 6.90 4.20
CA PRO A 149 3.84 8.19 4.80
C PRO A 149 2.64 9.15 4.83
N ALA A 150 2.82 10.29 5.48
CA ALA A 150 1.88 11.39 5.39
C ALA A 150 1.72 11.80 3.92
N LEU A 151 0.52 12.19 3.54
CA LEU A 151 0.26 12.64 2.17
C LEU A 151 1.19 13.80 1.81
N GLY A 152 1.83 13.71 0.65
CA GLY A 152 2.76 14.73 0.16
C GLY A 152 4.19 14.61 0.71
N SER A 153 4.48 13.59 1.54
CA SER A 153 5.83 13.32 2.03
C SER A 153 6.84 12.95 0.93
N ILE A 154 6.37 12.25 -0.12
CA ILE A 154 7.20 11.84 -1.26
C ILE A 154 6.53 12.35 -2.53
N ASP A 155 7.33 12.94 -3.42
CA ASP A 155 6.87 13.42 -4.72
C ASP A 155 6.42 12.25 -5.62
N THR A 156 5.31 12.46 -6.32
CA THR A 156 4.70 11.50 -7.26
C THR A 156 4.95 11.88 -8.72
N ILE A 157 5.87 12.79 -9.03
CA ILE A 157 6.32 13.01 -10.41
C ILE A 157 6.90 11.71 -10.98
N GLY A 158 6.65 11.45 -12.27
CA GLY A 158 7.06 10.20 -12.93
C GLY A 158 6.26 8.98 -12.47
N VAL A 159 5.04 9.19 -11.96
CA VAL A 159 4.13 8.13 -11.55
C VAL A 159 2.83 8.20 -12.35
N ILE A 160 2.37 7.06 -12.87
CA ILE A 160 1.04 6.93 -13.45
C ILE A 160 0.01 7.05 -12.31
N PRO A 161 -0.84 8.10 -12.29
CA PRO A 161 -1.70 8.39 -11.15
C PRO A 161 -2.94 7.48 -11.13
N LEU A 162 -3.45 7.22 -9.93
CA LEU A 162 -4.82 6.76 -9.73
C LEU A 162 -5.70 7.93 -9.27
N SER A 163 -5.26 8.68 -8.25
CA SER A 163 -5.92 9.89 -7.77
C SER A 163 -4.86 10.82 -7.21
N ARG A 164 -4.58 11.90 -7.95
CA ARG A 164 -3.48 12.84 -7.63
C ARG A 164 -3.63 13.46 -6.25
N SER A 165 -4.84 13.60 -5.74
CA SER A 165 -5.07 14.18 -4.41
C SER A 165 -4.92 13.18 -3.26
N LEU A 166 -4.86 11.87 -3.54
CA LEU A 166 -4.82 10.79 -2.55
C LEU A 166 -3.57 9.89 -2.66
N ASP A 167 -2.93 9.86 -3.83
CA ASP A 167 -1.78 9.00 -4.11
C ASP A 167 -0.60 9.31 -3.18
N THR A 168 -0.09 8.27 -2.53
CA THR A 168 1.08 8.34 -1.67
C THR A 168 2.05 7.22 -2.07
N LEU A 169 3.33 7.54 -2.29
CA LEU A 169 4.38 6.53 -2.39
C LEU A 169 4.91 6.17 -1.01
N GLY A 170 5.31 4.91 -0.83
CA GLY A 170 5.92 4.48 0.42
C GLY A 170 6.61 3.13 0.31
N PRO A 171 7.46 2.78 1.29
CA PRO A 171 8.22 1.56 1.26
C PRO A 171 7.45 0.36 1.81
N MET A 172 7.78 -0.81 1.29
CA MET A 172 7.43 -2.12 1.83
C MET A 172 8.73 -2.83 2.19
N ALA A 173 8.82 -3.42 3.37
CA ALA A 173 10.08 -3.86 3.96
C ALA A 173 9.89 -5.07 4.88
N PRO A 174 10.96 -5.82 5.21
CA PRO A 174 10.88 -6.95 6.13
C PRO A 174 10.59 -6.52 7.58
N ASP A 175 10.93 -5.29 7.96
CA ASP A 175 10.76 -4.75 9.31
C ASP A 175 10.60 -3.23 9.35
N VAL A 176 10.21 -2.70 10.51
CA VAL A 176 9.93 -1.26 10.70
C VAL A 176 11.20 -0.42 10.52
N ALA A 177 12.35 -0.93 10.96
CA ALA A 177 13.62 -0.23 10.81
C ALA A 177 14.02 -0.04 9.35
N THR A 178 13.87 -1.08 8.53
CA THR A 178 14.12 -1.04 7.09
C THR A 178 13.11 -0.14 6.39
N ALA A 179 11.83 -0.16 6.79
CA ALA A 179 10.82 0.75 6.25
C ALA A 179 11.16 2.23 6.52
N ALA A 180 11.64 2.58 7.72
CA ALA A 180 12.04 3.95 8.07
C ALA A 180 13.27 4.42 7.28
N ALA A 181 14.27 3.54 7.14
CA ALA A 181 15.47 3.81 6.34
C ALA A 181 15.11 3.98 4.85
N ALA A 182 14.28 3.09 4.31
CA ALA A 182 13.79 3.16 2.94
C ALA A 182 13.02 4.45 2.65
N TYR A 183 12.15 4.87 3.57
CA TYR A 183 11.45 6.15 3.46
C TYR A 183 12.41 7.34 3.35
N SER A 184 13.46 7.35 4.17
CA SER A 184 14.49 8.39 4.12
C SER A 184 15.23 8.36 2.77
N MET A 185 15.59 7.18 2.26
CA MET A 185 16.23 7.02 0.94
C MET A 185 15.33 7.44 -0.23
N MET A 186 14.01 7.33 -0.08
CA MET A 186 13.02 7.78 -1.07
C MET A 186 12.90 9.31 -1.17
N GLY A 187 13.58 10.06 -0.29
CA GLY A 187 13.54 11.52 -0.22
C GLY A 187 12.67 12.08 0.91
N GLY A 188 12.17 11.20 1.80
CA GLY A 188 11.48 11.61 3.01
C GLY A 188 12.44 12.14 4.08
N GLU A 189 11.90 12.73 5.14
CA GLU A 189 12.72 13.11 6.29
C GLU A 189 13.38 11.90 6.96
N SER A 190 14.53 12.14 7.59
CA SER A 190 15.22 11.11 8.37
C SER A 190 14.38 10.71 9.58
N LEU A 191 13.94 9.45 9.62
CA LEU A 191 13.16 8.90 10.72
C LEU A 191 14.00 7.88 11.51
N PRO A 192 14.34 8.15 12.79
CA PRO A 192 14.86 7.11 13.65
C PRO A 192 13.75 6.09 13.93
N ALA A 193 13.97 4.81 13.61
CA ALA A 193 13.09 3.71 14.01
C ALA A 193 13.26 3.37 15.49
N GLN A 194 13.32 4.39 16.35
CA GLN A 194 13.44 4.23 17.78
C GLN A 194 12.06 3.97 18.38
N PRO A 195 11.91 2.90 19.16
CA PRO A 195 10.65 2.65 19.84
C PRO A 195 10.29 3.77 20.81
N LEU A 196 9.02 4.15 20.82
CA LEU A 196 8.49 5.08 21.81
C LEU A 196 8.50 4.45 23.20
N HIS A 197 8.83 5.26 24.21
CA HIS A 197 8.71 4.87 25.61
C HIS A 197 7.25 5.00 26.05
N ALA A 198 6.62 3.88 26.42
CA ALA A 198 5.24 3.81 26.91
C ALA A 198 4.21 4.60 26.04
N PRO A 199 4.09 4.29 24.74
CA PRO A 199 3.20 5.05 23.86
C PRO A 199 1.72 4.88 24.26
N ARG A 200 0.96 5.97 24.15
CA ARG A 200 -0.50 5.99 24.32
C ARG A 200 -1.15 5.49 23.03
N LEU A 201 -1.42 4.19 23.00
CA LEU A 201 -2.08 3.52 21.89
C LEU A 201 -3.58 3.41 22.16
N ALA A 202 -4.43 3.56 21.14
CA ALA A 202 -5.88 3.45 21.28
C ALA A 202 -6.55 2.86 20.04
N VAL A 203 -7.79 2.40 20.19
CA VAL A 203 -8.62 1.89 19.10
C VAL A 203 -9.69 2.93 18.77
N PRO A 204 -9.98 3.22 17.48
CA PRO A 204 -11.10 4.09 17.13
C PRO A 204 -12.43 3.39 17.47
N ALA A 205 -13.20 3.98 18.39
CA ALA A 205 -14.42 3.38 18.93
C ALA A 205 -15.43 3.04 17.83
N GLY A 206 -16.01 1.84 17.91
CA GLY A 206 -17.05 1.38 16.96
C GLY A 206 -16.59 1.09 15.53
N TRP A 207 -15.30 1.26 15.19
CA TRP A 207 -14.82 1.02 13.84
C TRP A 207 -14.63 -0.46 13.50
N VAL A 208 -14.06 -1.23 14.43
CA VAL A 208 -13.59 -2.60 14.14
C VAL A 208 -14.72 -3.60 14.34
N SER A 209 -15.26 -4.10 13.24
CA SER A 209 -16.32 -5.12 13.23
C SER A 209 -16.30 -5.92 11.92
N GLY A 210 -17.02 -7.05 11.92
CA GLY A 210 -17.19 -7.90 10.73
C GLY A 210 -15.87 -8.48 10.24
N LEU A 211 -15.08 -9.03 11.16
CA LEU A 211 -13.80 -9.69 10.89
C LEU A 211 -14.01 -11.19 10.58
N ASP A 212 -13.18 -11.78 9.72
CA ASP A 212 -13.09 -13.25 9.64
C ASP A 212 -12.47 -13.84 10.91
N ALA A 213 -12.50 -15.17 11.04
CA ALA A 213 -12.08 -15.86 12.26
C ALA A 213 -10.59 -15.61 12.57
N GLU A 214 -9.72 -15.68 11.57
CA GLU A 214 -8.29 -15.44 11.69
C GLU A 214 -7.98 -14.00 12.10
N THR A 215 -8.61 -13.02 11.44
CA THR A 215 -8.43 -11.60 11.75
C THR A 215 -9.00 -11.27 13.13
N ALA A 216 -10.14 -11.85 13.52
CA ALA A 216 -10.72 -11.68 14.85
C ALA A 216 -9.79 -12.20 15.96
N ARG A 217 -9.15 -13.36 15.76
CA ARG A 217 -8.16 -13.91 16.71
C ARG A 217 -6.95 -12.99 16.85
N ALA A 218 -6.38 -12.54 15.72
CA ALA A 218 -5.26 -11.60 15.73
C ALA A 218 -5.63 -10.28 16.42
N TRP A 219 -6.82 -9.76 16.10
CA TRP A 219 -7.33 -8.54 16.68
C TRP A 219 -7.53 -8.64 18.19
N ALA A 220 -8.13 -9.73 18.68
CA ALA A 220 -8.32 -9.96 20.11
C ALA A 220 -6.99 -9.98 20.88
N LEU A 221 -5.93 -10.54 20.30
CA LEU A 221 -4.59 -10.56 20.89
C LEU A 221 -3.98 -9.15 20.96
N VAL A 222 -4.07 -8.39 19.87
CA VAL A 222 -3.41 -7.08 19.72
C VAL A 222 -4.14 -5.97 20.45
N SER A 223 -5.48 -6.01 20.47
CA SER A 223 -6.31 -4.98 21.09
C SER A 223 -6.50 -5.15 22.61
N ALA A 224 -6.04 -6.27 23.18
CA ALA A 224 -6.19 -6.56 24.60
C ALA A 224 -5.58 -5.44 25.47
N GLY A 225 -6.44 -4.75 26.22
CA GLY A 225 -6.04 -3.67 27.12
C GLY A 225 -5.89 -2.30 26.49
N LEU A 226 -6.09 -2.15 25.17
CA LEU A 226 -6.11 -0.84 24.52
C LEU A 226 -7.45 -0.13 24.79
N PRO A 227 -7.43 1.16 25.18
CA PRO A 227 -8.66 1.94 25.31
C PRO A 227 -9.28 2.22 23.95
N GLU A 228 -10.61 2.26 23.90
CA GLU A 228 -11.34 2.86 22.78
C GLU A 228 -11.44 4.37 22.97
N VAL A 229 -11.23 5.13 21.89
CA VAL A 229 -11.36 6.58 21.88
C VAL A 229 -12.36 7.01 20.81
N PRO A 230 -13.17 8.07 21.05
CA PRO A 230 -14.00 8.65 20.01
C PRO A 230 -13.14 9.09 18.83
N PHE A 231 -13.61 8.77 17.63
CA PHE A 231 -13.01 9.19 16.38
C PHE A 231 -14.13 9.52 15.38
N LEU A 232 -13.76 9.99 14.19
CA LEU A 232 -14.72 10.37 13.15
C LEU A 232 -15.53 9.17 12.66
N ASP A 233 -16.65 9.43 12.01
CA ASP A 233 -17.42 8.39 11.34
C ASP A 233 -16.59 7.74 10.20
N ARG A 234 -16.41 6.43 10.29
CA ARG A 234 -15.59 5.67 9.33
C ARG A 234 -16.19 5.74 7.93
N GLN A 235 -17.52 5.72 7.83
CA GLN A 235 -18.22 5.61 6.55
C GLN A 235 -18.15 6.95 5.80
N GLU A 236 -18.34 8.08 6.48
CA GLU A 236 -18.12 9.42 5.91
C GLU A 236 -16.71 9.56 5.32
N LEU A 237 -15.68 9.18 6.10
CA LEU A 237 -14.29 9.23 5.63
C LEU A 237 -14.04 8.34 4.41
N PHE A 238 -14.65 7.15 4.41
CA PHE A 238 -14.55 6.20 3.31
C PHE A 238 -15.23 6.73 2.03
N ASP A 239 -16.43 7.28 2.16
CA ASP A 239 -17.24 7.75 1.02
C ASP A 239 -16.67 9.01 0.39
N VAL A 240 -16.17 9.96 1.20
CA VAL A 240 -15.45 11.14 0.69
C VAL A 240 -14.22 10.72 -0.10
N GLY A 241 -13.38 9.83 0.46
CA GLY A 241 -12.19 9.34 -0.23
C GLY A 241 -12.51 8.56 -1.49
N LEU A 242 -13.55 7.72 -1.46
CA LEU A 242 -13.97 6.93 -2.62
C LEU A 242 -14.51 7.83 -3.75
N THR A 243 -15.27 8.86 -3.43
CA THR A 243 -15.82 9.82 -4.40
C THR A 243 -14.70 10.56 -5.13
N ILE A 244 -13.72 11.08 -4.39
CA ILE A 244 -12.54 11.75 -4.95
C ILE A 244 -11.78 10.80 -5.88
N LEU A 245 -11.49 9.58 -5.41
CA LEU A 245 -10.74 8.58 -6.17
C LEU A 245 -11.45 8.24 -7.48
N LEU A 246 -12.75 7.96 -7.43
CA LEU A 246 -13.56 7.59 -8.62
C LEU A 246 -13.45 8.64 -9.71
N VAL A 247 -13.66 9.90 -9.36
CA VAL A 247 -13.69 11.01 -10.31
C VAL A 247 -12.31 11.28 -10.89
N GLU A 248 -11.27 11.30 -10.07
CA GLU A 248 -9.91 11.57 -10.54
C GLU A 248 -9.35 10.45 -11.43
N ALA A 249 -9.61 9.19 -11.06
CA ALA A 249 -9.23 8.04 -11.87
C ALA A 249 -9.96 8.06 -13.22
N ALA A 250 -11.26 8.32 -13.20
CA ALA A 250 -12.06 8.42 -14.41
C ALA A 250 -11.60 9.58 -15.30
N ALA A 251 -11.26 10.73 -14.73
CA ALA A 251 -10.75 11.88 -15.47
C ALA A 251 -9.43 11.55 -16.19
N PHE A 252 -8.50 10.84 -15.53
CA PHE A 252 -7.24 10.43 -16.15
C PHE A 252 -7.44 9.43 -17.30
N HIS A 253 -8.37 8.48 -17.15
CA HIS A 253 -8.59 7.41 -18.13
C HIS A 253 -9.68 7.70 -19.18
N LYS A 254 -10.43 8.80 -19.05
CA LYS A 254 -11.66 9.08 -19.83
C LYS A 254 -11.52 8.80 -21.32
N ARG A 255 -10.46 9.33 -21.94
CA ARG A 255 -10.22 9.18 -23.38
C ARG A 255 -10.08 7.70 -23.75
N TRP A 256 -9.15 7.00 -23.10
CA TRP A 256 -8.83 5.61 -23.37
C TRP A 256 -9.98 4.65 -23.05
N ALA A 257 -10.69 4.86 -21.95
CA ALA A 257 -11.85 4.05 -21.58
C ALA A 257 -13.04 4.25 -22.55
N THR A 258 -13.07 5.34 -23.30
CA THR A 258 -14.08 5.60 -24.33
C THR A 258 -13.64 5.07 -25.70
N GLU A 259 -12.40 5.33 -26.10
CA GLU A 259 -11.86 4.99 -27.43
C GLU A 259 -11.42 3.52 -27.55
N SER A 260 -11.03 2.88 -26.45
CA SER A 260 -10.51 1.50 -26.44
C SER A 260 -10.88 0.74 -25.14
N PRO A 261 -12.18 0.66 -24.78
CA PRO A 261 -12.63 -0.02 -23.56
C PRO A 261 -12.19 -1.49 -23.47
N GLU A 262 -12.02 -2.15 -24.61
CA GLU A 262 -11.59 -3.55 -24.71
C GLU A 262 -10.16 -3.81 -24.21
N LYS A 263 -9.36 -2.75 -24.01
CA LYS A 263 -7.99 -2.83 -23.48
C LYS A 263 -7.90 -2.78 -21.95
N TYR A 264 -9.02 -2.63 -21.26
CA TYR A 264 -9.10 -2.61 -19.81
C TYR A 264 -9.60 -3.94 -19.26
N GLY A 265 -9.14 -4.29 -18.05
CA GLY A 265 -9.81 -5.26 -17.21
C GLY A 265 -11.25 -4.85 -16.92
N ALA A 266 -12.15 -5.84 -16.91
CA ALA A 266 -13.58 -5.58 -16.75
C ALA A 266 -13.92 -4.86 -15.42
N ASP A 267 -13.18 -5.16 -14.35
CA ASP A 267 -13.34 -4.55 -13.04
C ASP A 267 -12.85 -3.10 -13.00
N VAL A 268 -11.67 -2.82 -13.58
CA VAL A 268 -11.14 -1.45 -13.70
C VAL A 268 -12.03 -0.60 -14.60
N LEU A 269 -12.47 -1.12 -15.75
CA LEU A 269 -13.38 -0.39 -16.64
C LEU A 269 -14.72 -0.05 -15.95
N ALA A 270 -15.28 -0.97 -15.16
CA ALA A 270 -16.51 -0.72 -14.41
C ALA A 270 -16.35 0.43 -13.40
N LEU A 271 -15.20 0.52 -12.73
CA LEU A 271 -14.91 1.61 -11.80
C LEU A 271 -14.68 2.94 -12.49
N ILE A 272 -13.99 2.94 -13.64
CA ILE A 272 -13.83 4.14 -14.47
C ILE A 272 -15.19 4.67 -14.93
N LYS A 273 -16.07 3.79 -15.43
CA LYS A 273 -17.44 4.16 -15.83
C LYS A 273 -18.23 4.74 -14.66
N ARG A 274 -18.18 4.08 -13.50
CA ARG A 274 -18.79 4.60 -12.27
C ARG A 274 -18.27 6.00 -11.93
N GLY A 275 -16.98 6.26 -12.08
CA GLY A 275 -16.40 7.59 -11.85
C GLY A 275 -16.82 8.64 -12.86
N LEU A 276 -17.06 8.27 -14.13
CA LEU A 276 -17.63 9.16 -15.14
C LEU A 276 -19.09 9.54 -14.85
N ASP A 277 -19.81 8.67 -14.13
CA ASP A 277 -21.22 8.87 -13.75
C ASP A 277 -21.39 9.65 -12.43
N VAL A 278 -20.32 9.94 -11.69
CA VAL A 278 -20.39 10.71 -10.45
C VAL A 278 -20.76 12.17 -10.77
N PRO A 279 -21.81 12.75 -10.16
CA PRO A 279 -22.16 14.15 -10.31
C PRO A 279 -21.00 15.08 -9.88
N ALA A 280 -20.75 16.14 -10.65
CA ALA A 280 -19.69 17.11 -10.32
C ALA A 280 -19.87 17.72 -8.91
N GLU A 281 -21.11 17.95 -8.50
CA GLU A 281 -21.44 18.45 -7.16
C GLU A 281 -21.02 17.49 -6.03
N ASP A 282 -21.04 16.17 -6.26
CA ASP A 282 -20.60 15.17 -5.28
C ASP A 282 -19.08 15.27 -5.09
N TYR A 283 -18.33 15.44 -6.20
CA TYR A 283 -16.89 15.67 -6.16
C TYR A 283 -16.54 16.98 -5.45
N GLU A 284 -17.23 18.08 -5.78
CA GLU A 284 -17.02 19.38 -5.14
C GLU A 284 -17.28 19.31 -3.63
N ARG A 285 -18.37 18.64 -3.20
CA ARG A 285 -18.66 18.41 -1.78
C ARG A 285 -17.58 17.57 -1.11
N ALA A 286 -17.10 16.50 -1.76
CA ALA A 286 -16.06 15.64 -1.21
C ALA A 286 -14.73 16.39 -1.04
N ILE A 287 -14.32 17.16 -2.05
CA ILE A 287 -13.11 18.01 -1.99
C ILE A 287 -13.24 19.07 -0.90
N ALA A 288 -14.40 19.74 -0.79
CA ALA A 288 -14.63 20.76 0.24
C ALA A 288 -14.68 20.19 1.66
N ALA A 289 -15.18 18.96 1.85
CA ALA A 289 -15.23 18.32 3.17
C ALA A 289 -13.85 17.87 3.67
N ARG A 290 -12.93 17.53 2.76
CA ARG A 290 -11.67 16.87 3.10
C ARG A 290 -10.76 17.64 4.06
N PRO A 291 -10.51 18.96 3.92
CA PRO A 291 -9.70 19.72 4.87
C PRO A 291 -10.26 19.67 6.30
N ARG A 292 -11.59 19.84 6.46
CA ARG A 292 -12.27 19.72 7.76
C ARG A 292 -12.04 18.34 8.37
N LEU A 293 -12.26 17.28 7.60
CA LEU A 293 -12.10 15.90 8.06
C LEU A 293 -10.67 15.58 8.48
N ARG A 294 -9.67 16.09 7.76
CA ARG A 294 -8.26 15.98 8.17
C ARG A 294 -8.01 16.65 9.51
N ASP A 295 -8.48 17.89 9.68
CA ASP A 295 -8.20 18.69 10.87
C ASP A 295 -8.92 18.11 12.11
N GLU A 296 -10.16 17.63 11.94
CA GLU A 296 -10.91 16.88 12.95
C GLU A 296 -10.19 15.57 13.33
N ALA A 297 -9.67 14.84 12.34
CA ALA A 297 -8.96 13.58 12.59
C ALA A 297 -7.64 13.80 13.34
N GLN A 298 -6.91 14.87 13.04
CA GLN A 298 -5.74 15.28 13.83
C GLN A 298 -6.14 15.68 15.26
N ALA A 299 -7.24 16.42 15.43
CA ALA A 299 -7.73 16.82 16.74
C ALA A 299 -8.17 15.62 17.60
N ALA A 300 -8.81 14.62 17.00
CA ALA A 300 -9.23 13.41 17.69
C ALA A 300 -8.04 12.54 18.18
N MET A 301 -6.86 12.71 17.60
CA MET A 301 -5.63 12.02 18.02
C MET A 301 -4.77 12.82 19.01
N ARG A 302 -5.25 13.98 19.51
CA ARG A 302 -4.45 14.89 20.35
C ARG A 302 -3.81 14.20 21.55
N ASP A 303 -4.57 13.35 22.22
CA ASP A 303 -4.19 12.72 23.50
C ASP A 303 -3.70 11.27 23.35
N ILE A 304 -3.39 10.85 22.13
CA ILE A 304 -2.79 9.55 21.83
C ILE A 304 -1.58 9.73 20.91
N ASP A 305 -0.73 8.72 20.86
CA ASP A 305 0.45 8.72 20.00
C ASP A 305 0.13 8.00 18.68
N ALA A 306 -0.69 6.93 18.73
CA ALA A 306 -1.20 6.28 17.53
C ALA A 306 -2.56 5.58 17.75
N LEU A 307 -3.34 5.48 16.65
CA LEU A 307 -4.48 4.56 16.58
C LEU A 307 -4.02 3.19 16.09
N ILE A 308 -4.63 2.14 16.65
CA ILE A 308 -4.40 0.74 16.36
C ILE A 308 -5.69 0.12 15.83
N LEU A 309 -5.61 -0.57 14.69
CA LEU A 309 -6.73 -1.30 14.08
C LEU A 309 -6.23 -2.33 13.05
N PRO A 310 -7.01 -3.34 12.64
CA PRO A 310 -6.62 -4.23 11.55
C PRO A 310 -6.40 -3.46 10.24
N ALA A 311 -5.48 -3.94 9.41
CA ALA A 311 -5.29 -3.42 8.05
C ALA A 311 -6.39 -3.91 7.09
N THR A 312 -6.85 -5.13 7.28
CA THR A 312 -7.92 -5.77 6.50
C THR A 312 -8.90 -6.45 7.45
N ALA A 313 -10.17 -6.56 7.07
CA ALA A 313 -11.17 -7.30 7.86
C ALA A 313 -11.10 -8.82 7.64
N ILE A 314 -10.44 -9.24 6.57
CA ILE A 314 -10.25 -10.64 6.20
C ILE A 314 -8.78 -10.89 5.87
N THR A 315 -8.37 -12.15 6.04
CA THR A 315 -7.12 -12.70 5.51
C THR A 315 -7.17 -12.82 3.99
N ALA A 316 -6.07 -13.25 3.37
CA ALA A 316 -5.95 -13.32 1.91
C ALA A 316 -7.04 -14.19 1.28
N PRO A 317 -7.99 -13.66 0.49
CA PRO A 317 -8.99 -14.49 -0.18
C PRO A 317 -8.39 -15.28 -1.34
N PHE A 318 -9.11 -16.29 -1.83
CA PHE A 318 -8.72 -17.03 -3.04
C PHE A 318 -8.66 -16.11 -4.27
N VAL A 319 -7.81 -16.42 -5.24
CA VAL A 319 -7.64 -15.65 -6.48
C VAL A 319 -8.96 -15.46 -7.26
N ASN A 320 -9.89 -16.41 -7.14
CA ASN A 320 -11.19 -16.40 -7.81
C ASN A 320 -12.35 -15.85 -6.97
N ALA A 321 -12.09 -15.24 -5.81
CA ALA A 321 -13.15 -14.76 -4.90
C ALA A 321 -14.00 -13.60 -5.44
N GLY A 322 -13.65 -13.01 -6.60
CA GLY A 322 -14.43 -11.96 -7.26
C GLY A 322 -14.37 -10.60 -6.56
N GLY A 323 -15.32 -9.71 -6.88
CA GLY A 323 -15.30 -8.31 -6.45
C GLY A 323 -15.75 -8.06 -5.00
N GLU A 324 -16.48 -9.00 -4.39
CA GLU A 324 -17.06 -8.85 -3.05
C GLU A 324 -16.00 -8.68 -1.95
N VAL A 325 -14.77 -9.11 -2.22
CA VAL A 325 -13.64 -8.96 -1.28
C VAL A 325 -13.11 -7.52 -1.19
N ARG A 326 -13.51 -6.61 -2.10
CA ARG A 326 -12.95 -5.25 -2.16
C ARG A 326 -13.25 -4.44 -0.90
N GLU A 327 -14.49 -4.50 -0.42
CA GLU A 327 -14.92 -3.75 0.75
C GLU A 327 -14.21 -4.23 2.03
N PRO A 328 -14.21 -5.53 2.40
CA PRO A 328 -13.52 -5.99 3.61
C PRO A 328 -12.00 -5.79 3.57
N LEU A 329 -11.38 -5.76 2.38
CA LEU A 329 -9.95 -5.48 2.25
C LEU A 329 -9.61 -3.98 2.36
N ALA A 330 -10.54 -3.06 2.07
CA ALA A 330 -10.23 -1.63 2.01
C ALA A 330 -10.90 -0.75 3.09
N ARG A 331 -11.88 -1.30 3.82
CA ARG A 331 -12.73 -0.52 4.73
C ARG A 331 -12.00 0.18 5.88
N PHE A 332 -10.84 -0.33 6.29
CA PHE A 332 -10.02 0.22 7.37
C PHE A 332 -8.84 1.07 6.89
N THR A 333 -8.50 1.01 5.60
CA THR A 333 -7.31 1.68 5.06
C THR A 333 -7.65 3.02 4.42
N ARG A 334 -8.72 3.08 3.63
CA ARG A 334 -9.14 4.28 2.87
C ARG A 334 -9.36 5.54 3.72
N PRO A 335 -9.97 5.48 4.92
CA PRO A 335 -10.16 6.67 5.75
C PRO A 335 -8.88 7.50 5.98
N PHE A 336 -7.72 6.83 6.06
CA PHE A 336 -6.43 7.49 6.29
C PHE A 336 -5.74 8.01 5.01
N ASN A 337 -6.23 7.65 3.82
CA ASN A 337 -5.89 8.36 2.57
C ASN A 337 -6.72 9.65 2.45
N THR A 338 -8.00 9.56 2.83
CA THR A 338 -8.90 10.74 2.87
C THR A 338 -8.33 11.81 3.77
N THR A 339 -7.88 11.43 4.97
CA THR A 339 -7.39 12.37 5.99
C THR A 339 -5.88 12.62 5.89
N GLY A 340 -5.11 11.74 5.25
CA GLY A 340 -3.70 11.94 4.90
C GLY A 340 -2.69 11.51 5.95
N GLN A 341 -3.12 10.95 7.08
CA GLN A 341 -2.27 10.49 8.18
C GLN A 341 -1.28 9.42 7.72
N PRO A 342 -0.06 9.41 8.26
CA PRO A 342 0.86 8.30 8.08
C PRO A 342 0.40 7.03 8.80
N VAL A 343 0.67 5.89 8.17
CA VAL A 343 0.26 4.58 8.68
C VAL A 343 1.32 3.54 8.39
N VAL A 344 1.75 2.82 9.41
CA VAL A 344 2.54 1.59 9.27
C VAL A 344 1.61 0.40 9.42
N ALA A 345 1.61 -0.51 8.45
CA ALA A 345 1.03 -1.85 8.59
C ALA A 345 2.15 -2.84 8.89
N LEU A 346 2.01 -3.64 9.95
CA LEU A 346 2.98 -4.67 10.34
C LEU A 346 2.27 -5.97 10.77
N PRO A 347 2.88 -7.15 10.59
CA PRO A 347 2.22 -8.42 10.86
C PRO A 347 1.98 -8.64 12.36
N ALA A 348 0.76 -9.06 12.72
CA ALA A 348 0.42 -9.50 14.07
C ALA A 348 1.20 -10.77 14.46
N PRO A 349 1.51 -10.99 15.75
CA PRO A 349 2.25 -12.17 16.22
C PRO A 349 1.34 -13.39 16.35
N VAL A 350 0.76 -13.84 15.23
CA VAL A 350 -0.11 -15.01 15.15
C VAL A 350 0.37 -15.96 14.05
N GLY A 351 0.10 -17.26 14.22
CA GLY A 351 0.31 -18.26 13.18
C GLY A 351 -0.87 -18.35 12.20
N GLY A 352 -0.64 -19.01 11.06
CA GLY A 352 -1.61 -19.14 9.97
C GLY A 352 -1.35 -18.13 8.86
N LEU A 353 -2.40 -17.75 8.12
CA LEU A 353 -2.29 -16.66 7.15
C LEU A 353 -1.99 -15.33 7.88
N PRO A 354 -1.12 -14.48 7.31
CA PRO A 354 -0.80 -13.20 7.92
C PRO A 354 -2.02 -12.30 8.12
N VAL A 355 -1.98 -11.54 9.22
CA VAL A 355 -2.92 -10.45 9.51
C VAL A 355 -2.10 -9.22 9.85
N GLY A 356 -2.27 -8.14 9.10
CA GLY A 356 -1.63 -6.85 9.36
C GLY A 356 -2.41 -6.00 10.35
N ILE A 357 -1.68 -5.30 11.20
CA ILE A 357 -2.20 -4.26 12.11
C ILE A 357 -1.70 -2.91 11.60
N GLN A 358 -2.59 -1.93 11.53
CA GLN A 358 -2.27 -0.54 11.24
C GLN A 358 -1.92 0.20 12.53
N VAL A 359 -0.83 0.97 12.46
CA VAL A 359 -0.40 1.96 13.43
C VAL A 359 -0.49 3.31 12.75
N VAL A 360 -1.52 4.08 13.07
CA VAL A 360 -1.82 5.38 12.46
C VAL A 360 -1.26 6.46 13.36
N GLY A 361 -0.25 7.19 12.89
CA GLY A 361 0.37 8.29 13.64
C GLY A 361 -0.20 9.66 13.24
N LYS A 362 0.05 10.68 14.06
CA LYS A 362 -0.18 12.08 13.66
C LYS A 362 0.91 12.55 12.70
N THR A 363 2.14 12.15 12.98
CA THR A 363 3.33 12.38 12.16
C THR A 363 3.96 11.06 11.72
N ASN A 364 4.85 11.12 10.72
CA ASN A 364 5.57 9.94 10.24
C ASN A 364 6.40 9.31 11.37
N GLY A 365 7.02 10.16 12.21
CA GLY A 365 7.77 9.73 13.39
C GLY A 365 6.91 9.01 14.42
N ASP A 366 5.70 9.50 14.69
CA ASP A 366 4.77 8.83 15.62
C ASP A 366 4.38 7.43 15.11
N ALA A 367 4.05 7.33 13.81
CA ALA A 367 3.67 6.06 13.20
C ALA A 367 4.82 5.03 13.25
N ILE A 368 6.03 5.45 12.85
CA ILE A 368 7.23 4.60 12.87
C ILE A 368 7.62 4.22 14.31
N GLY A 369 7.65 5.17 15.23
CA GLY A 369 8.05 4.93 16.61
C GLY A 369 7.09 4.00 17.35
N ALA A 370 5.78 4.19 17.18
CA ALA A 370 4.76 3.31 17.76
C ALA A 370 4.81 1.91 17.14
N ALA A 371 5.01 1.81 15.83
CA ALA A 371 5.16 0.52 15.16
C ALA A 371 6.43 -0.22 15.60
N ALA A 372 7.55 0.49 15.79
CA ALA A 372 8.80 -0.08 16.31
C ALA A 372 8.63 -0.60 17.75
N THR A 373 7.79 0.05 18.57
CA THR A 373 7.44 -0.46 19.90
C THR A 373 6.68 -1.78 19.81
N LEU A 374 5.63 -1.83 18.99
CA LEU A 374 4.84 -3.06 18.82
C LEU A 374 5.66 -4.20 18.21
N GLU A 375 6.46 -3.91 17.18
CA GLU A 375 7.32 -4.93 16.54
C GLU A 375 8.28 -5.56 17.55
N ARG A 376 8.91 -4.75 18.43
CA ARG A 376 9.79 -5.25 19.49
C ARG A 376 9.03 -6.15 20.46
N GLU A 377 7.91 -5.67 21.01
CA GLU A 377 7.10 -6.41 21.97
C GLU A 377 6.58 -7.74 21.41
N TRP A 378 6.24 -7.77 20.13
CA TRP A 378 5.72 -8.96 19.46
C TRP A 378 6.82 -9.98 19.16
N ARG A 379 8.01 -9.53 18.75
CA ARG A 379 9.17 -10.41 18.58
C ARG A 379 9.54 -11.10 19.90
N ASP A 380 9.51 -10.38 21.01
CA ASP A 380 9.85 -10.92 22.34
C ASP A 380 8.84 -11.97 22.84
N ARG A 381 7.59 -11.97 22.33
CA ARG A 381 6.56 -12.98 22.67
C ARG A 381 6.63 -14.25 21.81
N THR A 382 7.33 -14.19 20.69
CA THR A 382 7.48 -15.31 19.73
C THR A 382 8.80 -16.07 19.89
N ARG A 383 9.70 -15.58 20.75
CA ARG A 383 10.91 -16.27 21.21
C ARG A 383 10.62 -16.96 22.53
#